data_AF-A0A382LHP1-F1
#
_entry.id   AF-A0A382LHP1-F1
#
_cell.length_a   1.000
_cell.length_b   1.000
_cell.length_c   1.000
_cell.angle_alpha   90.00
_cell.angle_beta   90.00
_cell.angle_gamma   90.00
#
_symmetry.space_group_name_H-M   'P 1'
#
loop_
_entity.id
_entity.type
_entity.pdbx_description
1 polymer ?
#
loop_
_entity_poly.entity_id
_entity_poly.type
_entity_poly.pdbx_seq_one_letter_code
_entity_poly.pdbx_strand_id
1 'polypeptide(L)' 'MKFYLFIIIVFFHISHSWAIDTKANQAVVVDYNTNEILFEKNSNQKIIPASMTKIMTVYAAFDRINNTNLTIEDTCTV' A
#
# COMPACT_ATOMS: atom_id res chain seq x y z
N MET A 1 -11.29 46.87 19.68
CA MET A 1 -11.24 46.44 18.26
C MET A 1 -9.90 45.82 17.86
N LYS A 2 -8.73 46.40 18.20
CA LYS A 2 -7.40 45.84 17.87
C LYS A 2 -7.11 44.44 18.46
N PHE A 3 -7.61 44.12 19.67
CA PHE A 3 -7.45 42.79 20.28
C PHE A 3 -8.22 41.69 19.55
N TYR A 4 -9.45 41.96 19.13
CA TYR A 4 -10.23 41.05 18.28
C TYR A 4 -9.59 40.84 16.91
N LEU A 5 -9.01 41.90 16.33
CA LEU A 5 -8.25 41.83 15.08
C LEU A 5 -7.00 40.93 15.21
N PHE A 6 -6.29 41.03 16.35
CA PHE A 6 -5.14 40.20 16.65
C PHE A 6 -5.52 38.72 16.80
N ILE A 7 -6.63 38.41 17.47
CA ILE A 7 -7.17 37.05 17.58
C ILE A 7 -7.52 36.47 16.21
N ILE A 8 -8.09 37.27 15.29
CA ILE A 8 -8.43 36.85 13.93
C ILE A 8 -7.17 36.52 13.11
N ILE A 9 -6.10 37.32 13.25
CA ILE A 9 -4.83 37.10 12.53
C ILE A 9 -4.13 35.82 13.01
N VAL A 10 -4.15 35.54 14.32
CA VAL A 10 -3.59 34.31 14.88
C VAL A 10 -4.40 33.08 14.44
N PHE A 11 -5.73 33.21 14.28
CA PHE A 11 -6.58 32.13 13.77
C PHE A 11 -6.35 31.82 12.28
N PHE A 12 -5.80 32.75 11.51
CA PHE A 12 -5.54 32.59 10.08
C PHE A 12 -4.18 31.96 9.76
N HIS A 13 -3.31 31.78 10.76
CA HIS A 13 -2.08 30.98 10.64
C HIS A 13 -2.37 29.47 10.69
N ILE A 14 -3.27 29.00 9.82
CA ILE A 14 -3.48 27.57 9.60
C ILE A 14 -2.33 27.08 8.74
N SER A 15 -1.36 26.42 9.39
CA SER A 15 -0.23 25.78 8.74
C SER A 15 -0.73 24.76 7.71
N HIS A 16 -0.30 24.90 6.46
CA HIS A 16 -0.58 23.91 5.42
C HIS A 16 0.23 22.64 5.73
N SER A 17 -0.42 21.60 6.24
CA SER A 17 0.23 20.30 6.44
C SER A 17 0.30 19.58 5.10
N TRP A 18 1.51 19.27 4.65
CA TRP A 18 1.71 18.47 3.45
C TRP A 18 1.43 17.01 3.81
N ALA A 19 0.37 16.45 3.23
CA ALA A 19 0.16 15.01 3.31
C ALA A 19 1.28 14.29 2.54
N ILE A 20 1.65 13.10 3.01
CA ILE A 20 2.51 12.20 2.23
C ILE A 20 1.77 11.90 0.93
N ASP A 21 2.46 12.03 -0.20
CA ASP A 21 1.92 11.66 -1.52
C ASP A 21 3.01 10.99 -2.37
N THR A 22 2.57 10.31 -3.41
CA THR A 22 3.41 9.63 -4.40
C THR A 22 2.92 9.91 -5.81
N LYS A 23 3.84 9.87 -6.78
CA LYS A 23 3.51 9.96 -8.21
C LYS A 23 2.70 8.76 -8.71
N ALA A 24 2.63 7.66 -7.94
CA ALA A 24 1.88 6.48 -8.33
C ALA A 24 0.37 6.76 -8.41
N ASN A 25 -0.30 6.13 -9.37
CA ASN A 25 -1.74 6.21 -9.55
C ASN A 25 -2.50 5.48 -8.43
N GLN A 26 -1.94 4.36 -7.96
CA GLN A 26 -2.40 3.57 -6.83
C GLN A 26 -1.25 3.27 -5.88
N ALA A 27 -1.51 3.27 -4.58
CA ALA A 27 -0.56 2.89 -3.55
C ALA A 27 -1.29 2.42 -2.27
N VAL A 28 -0.65 1.51 -1.54
CA VAL A 28 -1.05 1.13 -0.19
C VAL A 28 0.19 0.76 0.61
N VAL A 29 0.27 1.19 1.86
CA VAL A 29 1.29 0.80 2.83
C VAL A 29 0.56 0.23 4.04
N VAL A 30 0.89 -1.02 4.39
CA VAL A 30 0.24 -1.75 5.48
C VAL A 30 1.32 -2.21 6.46
N ASP A 31 1.09 -2.00 7.75
CA ASP A 31 1.89 -2.66 8.78
C ASP A 31 1.51 -4.14 8.85
N TYR A 32 2.50 -5.02 8.66
CA TYR A 32 2.25 -6.46 8.56
C TYR A 32 1.73 -7.08 9.87
N ASN A 33 2.16 -6.58 11.03
CA ASN A 33 1.82 -7.19 12.32
C ASN A 33 0.39 -6.83 12.76
N THR A 34 -0.04 -5.61 12.47
CA THR A 34 -1.32 -5.05 12.92
C THR A 34 -2.39 -5.00 11.83
N ASN A 35 -1.99 -5.13 10.56
CA ASN A 35 -2.79 -4.85 9.38
C ASN A 35 -3.29 -3.40 9.30
N GLU A 36 -2.65 -2.47 10.01
CA GLU A 36 -2.99 -1.05 9.94
C GLU A 36 -2.57 -0.47 8.58
N ILE A 37 -3.48 0.26 7.93
CA ILE A 37 -3.18 1.01 6.70
C ILE A 37 -2.52 2.33 7.11
N LEU A 38 -1.22 2.44 6.84
CA LEU A 38 -0.43 3.64 7.15
C LEU A 38 -0.56 4.72 6.07
N PHE A 39 -0.84 4.31 4.84
CA PHE A 39 -1.07 5.19 3.70
C PHE A 39 -1.85 4.47 2.61
N GLU A 40 -2.79 5.16 1.96
CA GLU A 40 -3.48 4.64 0.78
C GLU A 40 -3.79 5.73 -0.24
N LYS A 41 -3.75 5.35 -1.52
CA LYS A 41 -4.15 6.17 -2.67
C LYS A 41 -4.80 5.25 -3.69
N ASN A 42 -6.11 5.39 -3.91
CA ASN A 42 -6.87 4.55 -4.85
C ASN A 42 -6.62 3.04 -4.67
N SER A 43 -6.38 2.57 -3.44
CA SER A 43 -5.97 1.20 -3.10
C SER A 43 -6.94 0.12 -3.60
N ASN A 44 -8.25 0.43 -3.59
CA ASN A 44 -9.32 -0.48 -4.00
C ASN A 44 -9.72 -0.36 -5.48
N GLN A 45 -9.03 0.47 -6.27
CA GLN A 45 -9.31 0.61 -7.70
C GLN A 45 -8.87 -0.64 -8.44
N LYS A 46 -9.79 -1.28 -9.17
CA LYS A 46 -9.47 -2.45 -10.01
C LYS A 46 -8.58 -2.04 -11.18
N ILE A 47 -7.42 -2.68 -11.29
CA ILE A 47 -6.46 -2.50 -12.37
C ILE A 47 -5.97 -3.86 -12.88
N ILE A 48 -5.41 -3.90 -14.10
CA ILE A 48 -4.73 -5.09 -14.60
C ILE A 48 -3.37 -5.20 -13.88
N PRO A 49 -3.10 -6.28 -13.11
CA PRO A 49 -1.92 -6.37 -12.25
C PRO A 49 -0.58 -6.61 -13.00
N ALA A 50 -0.63 -6.84 -14.31
CA ALA A 50 0.54 -7.14 -15.15
C ALA A 50 1.45 -8.20 -14.51
N SER A 51 2.74 -7.92 -14.29
CA SER A 51 3.66 -8.87 -13.68
C SER A 51 3.35 -9.19 -12.21
N MET A 52 2.55 -8.39 -11.50
CA MET A 52 2.14 -8.70 -10.11
C MET A 52 1.27 -9.96 -10.02
N THR A 53 0.65 -10.42 -11.12
CA THR A 53 -0.03 -11.73 -11.18
C THR A 53 0.87 -12.88 -10.70
N LYS A 54 2.20 -12.77 -10.90
CA LYS A 54 3.16 -13.79 -10.50
C LYS A 54 3.19 -14.03 -8.98
N ILE A 55 2.75 -13.06 -8.16
CA ILE A 55 2.60 -13.26 -6.71
C ILE A 55 1.67 -14.43 -6.43
N MET A 56 0.51 -14.48 -7.09
CA MET A 56 -0.44 -15.60 -6.92
C MET A 56 0.09 -16.90 -7.52
N THR A 57 0.80 -16.84 -8.65
CA THR A 57 1.44 -18.02 -9.24
C THR A 57 2.43 -18.67 -8.28
N VAL A 58 3.32 -17.86 -7.69
CA VAL A 58 4.32 -18.35 -6.74
C VAL A 58 3.66 -18.81 -5.43
N TYR A 59 2.64 -18.10 -4.95
CA TYR A 59 1.84 -18.55 -3.81
C TYR A 59 1.27 -19.96 -4.04
N ALA A 60 0.63 -20.20 -5.18
CA ALA A 60 0.07 -21.51 -5.51
C ALA A 60 1.15 -22.61 -5.66
N ALA A 61 2.31 -22.27 -6.22
CA ALA A 61 3.43 -23.21 -6.34
C ALA A 61 3.95 -23.64 -4.96
N PHE A 62 4.18 -22.68 -4.05
CA PHE A 62 4.65 -22.99 -2.70
C PHE A 62 3.59 -23.68 -1.85
N ASP A 63 2.31 -23.34 -2.00
CA ASP A 63 1.21 -24.08 -1.36
C ASP A 63 1.23 -25.56 -1.78
N ARG A 64 1.44 -25.84 -3.08
CA ARG A 64 1.53 -27.21 -3.58
C ARG A 64 2.77 -27.94 -3.05
N ILE A 65 3.93 -27.28 -2.98
CA ILE A 65 5.14 -27.86 -2.37
C ILE A 65 4.87 -28.22 -0.91
N ASN A 66 4.28 -27.31 -0.13
CA ASN A 66 4.02 -27.52 1.29
C ASN A 66 3.00 -28.64 1.58
N ASN A 67 2.03 -28.84 0.68
CA ASN A 67 0.95 -29.80 0.86
C ASN A 67 1.19 -31.15 0.16
N THR A 68 2.39 -31.39 -0.38
CA THR A 68 2.72 -32.62 -1.13
C THR A 68 4.16 -33.08 -0.91
N ASN A 69 4.59 -34.10 -1.67
CA ASN A 69 5.98 -34.54 -1.72
C ASN A 69 6.80 -33.85 -2.82
N LEU A 70 6.25 -32.83 -3.51
CA LEU A 70 7.01 -32.05 -4.48
C LEU A 70 8.08 -31.22 -3.76
N THR A 71 9.25 -31.08 -4.37
CA THR A 71 10.33 -30.26 -3.84
C THR A 71 10.85 -29.27 -4.88
N ILE A 72 11.67 -28.30 -4.45
CA ILE A 72 12.23 -27.29 -5.36
C ILE A 72 13.31 -27.89 -6.29
N GLU A 73 13.82 -29.07 -5.94
CA GLU A 73 14.79 -29.84 -6.72
C GLU A 73 14.14 -30.67 -7.84
N ASP A 74 12.80 -30.79 -7.86
CA ASP A 74 12.09 -31.51 -8.91
C ASP A 74 12.30 -30.86 -10.27
N THR A 75 12.60 -31.67 -11.28
CA THR A 75 12.80 -31.19 -12.66
C THR A 75 11.53 -31.28 -13.47
N CYS A 76 11.21 -30.23 -14.22
CA CYS A 76 10.13 -30.23 -15.21
C CYS A 76 10.70 -30.25 -16.63
N THR A 77 10.04 -30.96 -17.55
CA THR A 77 10.27 -30.77 -18.99
C THR A 77 9.67 -29.45 -19.42
N VAL A 78 10.45 -28.64 -20.15
CA VAL A 78 10.01 -27.35 -20.71
C VAL A 78 9.40 -27.55 -22.09
#